data_AF-A0A285NHP4-F1
#
_entry.id   AF-A0A285NHP4-F1
#
_cell.length_a   1.000
_cell.length_b   1.000
_cell.length_c   1.000
_cell.angle_alpha   90.00
_cell.angle_beta   90.00
_cell.angle_gamma   90.00
#
_symmetry.space_group_name_H-M   'P 1'
#
loop_
_entity.id
_entity.type
_entity.pdbx_description
1 polymer ?
#
loop_
_entity_poly.entity_id
_entity_poly.type
_entity_poly.pdbx_seq_one_letter_code
_entity_poly.pdbx_strand_id
1 'polypeptide(L)'
;MIKIVINWSEPIEIFKPKKYNTDEKFIHHFQKFISEIDSPLLEKEGFYCVVAGSLTPEEKLSTVLIEESFGKSIKEKICRKKGHMREYRCIYKNYGDENIFIKVGIVESLNVGHSEEVYRKIKCKLIADNSPSCNEPCSVSDTLDIEIINTGNYNPLKK
;
A
#
# COMPACT_ATOMS: atom_id res chain seq x y z
N MET A 1 -19.67 -14.48 -0.01
CA MET A 1 -18.20 -14.50 0.04
C MET A 1 -17.63 -13.76 -1.17
N ILE A 2 -16.93 -12.66 -0.92
CA ILE A 2 -16.14 -11.95 -1.94
C ILE A 2 -14.86 -12.75 -2.18
N LYS A 3 -14.53 -13.00 -3.44
CA LYS A 3 -13.29 -13.65 -3.86
C LYS A 3 -12.57 -12.71 -4.82
N ILE A 4 -11.32 -12.39 -4.49
CA ILE A 4 -10.49 -11.50 -5.29
C ILE A 4 -9.11 -12.12 -5.55
N VAL A 5 -8.61 -11.94 -6.77
CA VAL A 5 -7.22 -12.23 -7.14
C VAL A 5 -6.49 -10.89 -7.31
N ILE A 6 -5.42 -10.70 -6.54
CA ILE A 6 -4.60 -9.49 -6.57
C ILE A 6 -3.18 -9.87 -6.98
N ASN A 7 -2.70 -9.32 -8.09
CA ASN A 7 -1.34 -9.49 -8.56
C ASN A 7 -0.45 -8.34 -8.09
N TRP A 8 0.56 -8.67 -7.29
CA TRP A 8 1.47 -7.71 -6.68
C TRP A 8 2.74 -7.53 -7.52
N SER A 9 3.10 -6.26 -7.76
CA SER A 9 4.27 -5.88 -8.53
C SER A 9 5.59 -6.17 -7.81
N GLU A 10 6.70 -6.12 -8.54
CA GLU A 10 8.02 -5.91 -7.94
C GLU A 10 8.06 -4.59 -7.12
N PRO A 11 8.90 -4.50 -6.08
CA PRO A 11 9.00 -3.31 -5.26
C PRO A 11 9.61 -2.14 -6.02
N ILE A 12 8.94 -0.98 -5.95
CA ILE A 12 9.47 0.31 -6.40
C ILE A 12 10.21 0.90 -5.21
N GLU A 13 11.55 0.93 -5.28
CA GLU A 13 12.37 1.55 -4.25
C GLU A 13 12.10 3.05 -4.20
N ILE A 14 11.92 3.53 -2.97
CA ILE A 14 11.77 4.95 -2.69
C ILE A 14 13.09 5.39 -2.07
N PHE A 15 13.14 5.65 -0.77
CA PHE A 15 14.32 6.13 -0.06
C PHE A 15 14.11 5.96 1.45
N LYS A 16 15.16 6.17 2.24
CA LYS A 16 15.06 6.27 3.71
C LYS A 16 14.38 7.57 4.15
N PRO A 17 13.34 7.56 5.01
CA PRO A 17 12.61 8.79 5.35
C PRO A 17 13.47 9.85 6.06
N LYS A 18 14.32 9.48 7.03
CA LYS A 18 15.14 10.44 7.79
C LYS A 18 16.21 11.15 6.97
N LYS A 19 16.49 10.70 5.74
CA LYS A 19 17.33 11.46 4.78
C LYS A 19 16.79 12.88 4.53
N TYR A 20 15.49 13.12 4.77
CA TYR A 20 14.81 14.38 4.51
C TYR A 20 14.67 15.32 5.72
N ASN A 21 15.22 14.96 6.89
CA ASN A 21 15.25 15.74 8.14
C ASN A 21 13.90 16.08 8.81
N THR A 22 12.81 16.24 8.05
CA THR A 22 11.45 16.44 8.58
C THR A 22 10.44 15.55 7.85
N ASP A 23 9.32 15.26 8.50
CA ASP A 23 8.20 14.53 7.93
C ASP A 23 7.59 15.28 6.75
N GLU A 24 7.44 16.61 6.81
CA GLU A 24 6.92 17.37 5.66
C GLU A 24 7.81 17.25 4.42
N LYS A 25 9.14 17.31 4.60
CA LYS A 25 10.10 17.17 3.49
C LYS A 25 10.09 15.76 2.92
N PHE A 26 10.01 14.74 3.77
CA PHE A 26 9.85 13.36 3.34
C PHE A 26 8.57 13.19 2.52
N ILE A 27 7.42 13.65 3.04
CA ILE A 27 6.13 13.50 2.36
C ILE A 27 6.13 14.23 1.03
N HIS A 28 6.62 15.46 0.99
CA HIS A 28 6.72 16.23 -0.24
C HIS A 28 7.60 15.52 -1.28
N HIS A 29 8.77 15.02 -0.88
CA HIS A 29 9.63 14.28 -1.79
C HIS A 29 8.99 12.97 -2.25
N PHE A 30 8.34 12.25 -1.35
CA PHE A 30 7.66 11.00 -1.66
C PHE A 30 6.56 11.22 -2.71
N GLN A 31 5.69 12.21 -2.51
CA GLN A 31 4.66 12.57 -3.48
C GLN A 31 5.26 13.05 -4.81
N LYS A 32 6.32 13.86 -4.76
CA LYS A 32 7.02 14.32 -5.97
C LYS A 32 7.59 13.14 -6.77
N PHE A 33 8.30 12.22 -6.11
CA PHE A 33 8.85 11.02 -6.72
C PHE A 33 7.76 10.18 -7.39
N ILE A 34 6.65 9.94 -6.69
CA ILE A 34 5.50 9.19 -7.24
C ILE A 34 4.83 9.93 -8.40
N SER A 35 4.83 11.27 -8.40
CA SER A 35 4.33 12.04 -9.54
C SER A 35 5.24 11.95 -10.77
N GLU A 36 6.55 11.89 -10.57
CA GLU A 36 7.57 11.94 -11.64
C GLU A 36 7.87 10.56 -12.24
N ILE A 37 7.64 9.48 -11.49
CA ILE A 37 7.91 8.13 -11.99
C ILE A 37 6.92 7.73 -13.10
N ASP A 38 7.47 7.28 -14.23
CA ASP A 38 6.70 6.73 -15.34
C ASP A 38 6.50 5.23 -15.13
N SER A 39 5.48 4.87 -14.36
CA SER A 39 5.11 3.48 -14.09
C SER A 39 3.65 3.25 -14.49
N PRO A 40 3.38 2.43 -15.52
CA PRO A 40 2.02 2.09 -15.94
C PRO A 40 1.18 1.44 -14.84
N LEU A 41 1.81 0.86 -13.82
CA LEU A 41 1.13 0.25 -12.68
C LEU A 41 0.50 1.31 -11.77
N LEU A 42 1.15 2.46 -11.58
CA LEU A 42 0.64 3.53 -10.73
C LEU A 42 -0.53 4.29 -11.38
N GLU A 43 -0.68 4.18 -12.71
CA GLU A 43 -1.80 4.74 -13.46
C GLU A 43 -3.08 3.89 -13.37
N LYS A 44 -3.02 2.72 -12.72
CA LYS A 44 -4.16 1.84 -12.52
C LYS A 44 -4.87 2.08 -11.19
N GLU A 45 -6.13 1.67 -11.14
CA GLU A 45 -6.87 1.45 -9.90
C GLU A 45 -6.43 0.12 -9.26
N GLY A 46 -6.66 -0.03 -7.95
CA GLY A 46 -6.26 -1.24 -7.23
C GLY A 46 -5.87 -0.93 -5.80
N PHE A 47 -4.80 -1.58 -5.36
CA PHE A 47 -4.24 -1.44 -4.02
C PHE A 47 -2.78 -1.02 -4.13
N TYR A 48 -2.28 -0.36 -3.10
CA TYR A 48 -0.85 -0.21 -2.91
C TYR A 48 -0.50 -0.47 -1.47
N CYS A 49 0.73 -0.90 -1.25
CA CYS A 49 1.28 -1.00 0.09
C CYS A 49 2.67 -0.39 0.13
N VAL A 50 2.98 0.15 1.30
CA VAL A 50 4.32 0.57 1.67
C VAL A 50 4.91 -0.56 2.51
N VAL A 51 6.14 -0.94 2.19
CA VAL A 51 6.93 -1.90 2.97
C VAL A 51 8.23 -1.24 3.42
N ALA A 52 8.68 -1.61 4.62
CA ALA A 52 9.93 -1.14 5.20
C ALA A 52 10.87 -2.33 5.44
N GLY A 53 12.18 -2.14 5.24
CA GLY A 53 13.20 -3.12 5.61
C GLY A 53 14.35 -3.25 4.61
N SER A 54 14.83 -4.48 4.41
CA SER A 54 15.85 -4.83 3.41
C SER A 54 15.31 -5.86 2.44
N LEU A 55 15.55 -5.67 1.13
CA LEU A 55 15.22 -6.66 0.10
C LEU A 55 16.06 -7.93 0.23
N THR A 56 17.24 -7.84 0.86
CA THR A 56 18.12 -8.98 1.09
C THR A 56 18.51 -9.08 2.57
N PRO A 57 18.15 -10.19 3.26
CA PRO A 57 17.13 -11.19 2.90
C PRO A 57 15.70 -10.62 3.01
N GLU A 58 14.81 -10.97 2.07
CA GLU A 58 13.40 -10.49 2.01
C GLU A 58 12.58 -10.73 3.29
N GLU A 59 13.01 -11.67 4.14
CA GLU A 59 12.40 -11.98 5.44
C GLU A 59 12.38 -10.79 6.41
N LYS A 60 13.09 -9.71 6.10
CA LYS A 60 13.13 -8.47 6.89
C LYS A 60 12.15 -7.40 6.41
N LEU A 61 11.33 -7.67 5.40
CA LEU A 61 10.31 -6.73 4.95
C LEU A 61 9.10 -6.78 5.88
N SER A 62 8.61 -5.61 6.28
CA SER A 62 7.36 -5.45 7.04
C SER A 62 6.38 -4.59 6.24
N THR A 63 5.13 -5.01 6.11
CA THR A 63 4.08 -4.15 5.56
C THR A 63 3.75 -3.05 6.58
N VAL A 64 3.87 -1.78 6.18
CA VAL A 64 3.67 -0.64 7.10
C VAL A 64 2.38 0.12 6.82
N LEU A 65 1.95 0.15 5.56
CA LEU A 65 0.73 0.81 5.11
C LEU A 65 0.12 0.02 3.95
N ILE A 66 -1.20 -0.11 3.94
CA ILE A 66 -1.99 -0.69 2.84
C ILE A 66 -3.14 0.25 2.53
N GLU A 67 -3.33 0.61 1.26
CA GLU A 67 -4.37 1.53 0.84
C GLU A 67 -5.01 1.09 -0.47
N GLU A 68 -6.23 1.55 -0.72
CA GLU A 68 -7.02 1.30 -1.91
C GLU A 68 -7.19 2.56 -2.77
N SER A 69 -7.27 2.34 -4.07
CA SER A 69 -7.62 3.35 -5.06
C SER A 69 -8.74 2.82 -5.94
N PHE A 70 -9.92 3.46 -5.84
CA PHE A 70 -11.10 3.18 -6.65
C PHE A 70 -11.55 4.47 -7.34
N GLY A 71 -11.94 4.36 -8.61
CA GLY A 71 -12.37 5.47 -9.46
C GLY A 71 -11.25 6.44 -9.89
N LYS A 72 -10.01 6.17 -9.47
CA LYS A 72 -8.81 7.03 -9.62
C LYS A 72 -7.54 6.18 -9.59
N SER A 73 -6.48 6.68 -10.20
CA SER A 73 -5.21 5.96 -10.19
C SER A 73 -4.53 6.00 -8.81
N ILE A 74 -3.70 4.99 -8.54
CA ILE A 74 -2.87 4.96 -7.32
C ILE A 74 -1.97 6.19 -7.24
N LYS A 75 -1.40 6.64 -8.36
CA LYS A 75 -0.62 7.88 -8.45
C LYS A 75 -1.44 9.08 -7.99
N GLU A 76 -2.65 9.25 -8.52
CA GLU A 76 -3.54 10.34 -8.11
C GLU A 76 -3.92 10.27 -6.63
N LYS A 77 -4.13 9.07 -6.08
CA LYS A 77 -4.46 8.87 -4.66
C LYS A 77 -3.31 9.32 -3.76
N ILE A 78 -2.08 8.90 -4.07
CA ILE A 78 -0.88 9.22 -3.29
C ILE A 78 -0.55 10.73 -3.34
N CYS A 79 -0.63 11.33 -4.53
CA CYS A 79 -0.16 12.71 -4.77
C CYS A 79 -1.15 13.81 -4.34
N ARG A 80 -2.27 13.47 -3.70
CA ARG A 80 -3.21 14.49 -3.21
C ARG A 80 -2.62 15.31 -2.07
N LYS A 81 -2.92 16.62 -2.09
CA LYS A 81 -2.54 17.61 -1.04
C LYS A 81 -2.98 17.25 0.39
N LYS A 82 -4.01 16.39 0.54
CA LYS A 82 -4.49 15.87 1.84
C LYS A 82 -4.29 14.34 1.97
N GLY A 83 -3.63 13.70 1.01
CA GLY A 83 -3.52 12.25 0.94
C GLY A 83 -2.61 11.70 2.03
N HIS A 84 -3.15 10.79 2.84
CA HIS A 84 -2.46 9.90 3.79
C HIS A 84 -1.35 10.57 4.64
N MET A 85 -1.52 11.86 4.98
CA MET A 85 -0.50 12.64 5.69
C MET A 85 -0.20 12.05 7.07
N ARG A 86 -1.20 11.50 7.75
CA ARG A 86 -1.06 10.90 9.08
C ARG A 86 -0.23 9.62 9.00
N GLU A 87 -0.51 8.80 8.01
CA GLU A 87 0.10 7.51 7.74
C GLU A 87 1.57 7.70 7.32
N TYR A 88 1.84 8.65 6.42
CA TYR A 88 3.22 8.97 6.04
C TYR A 88 4.03 9.60 7.17
N ARG A 89 3.38 10.38 8.06
CA ARG A 89 4.00 10.84 9.32
C ARG A 89 4.34 9.68 10.25
N CYS A 90 3.47 8.68 10.34
CA CYS A 90 3.76 7.45 11.08
C CYS A 90 4.98 6.72 10.47
N ILE A 91 5.02 6.58 9.14
CA ILE A 91 6.15 5.95 8.44
C ILE A 91 7.46 6.69 8.75
N TYR A 92 7.47 8.01 8.63
CA TYR A 92 8.65 8.83 8.92
C TYR A 92 9.17 8.61 10.36
N LYS A 93 8.27 8.61 11.34
CA LYS A 93 8.63 8.49 12.76
C LYS A 93 9.14 7.10 13.12
N ASN A 94 8.49 6.06 12.61
CA ASN A 94 8.72 4.68 13.05
C ASN A 94 9.75 3.93 12.18
N TYR A 95 9.87 4.29 10.89
CA TYR A 95 10.70 3.58 9.90
C TYR A 95 11.75 4.50 9.26
N GLY A 96 12.14 5.55 9.97
CA GLY A 96 12.98 6.62 9.44
C GLY A 96 14.35 6.17 8.91
N ASP A 97 14.91 5.10 9.48
CA ASP A 97 16.25 4.58 9.15
C ASP A 97 16.21 3.37 8.19
N GLU A 98 15.00 2.91 7.85
CA GLU A 98 14.75 1.77 6.97
C GLU A 98 14.58 2.20 5.51
N ASN A 99 14.85 1.28 4.58
CA ASN A 99 14.48 1.51 3.19
C ASN A 99 12.99 1.32 3.04
N ILE A 100 12.35 2.22 2.30
CA ILE A 100 10.92 2.17 2.02
C ILE A 100 10.74 1.79 0.55
N PHE A 101 9.81 0.88 0.31
CA PHE A 101 9.39 0.47 -1.03
C PHE A 101 7.88 0.57 -1.16
N ILE A 102 7.41 0.73 -2.40
CA ILE A 102 6.00 0.61 -2.75
C ILE A 102 5.79 -0.61 -3.62
N LYS A 103 4.73 -1.35 -3.32
CA LYS A 103 4.21 -2.38 -4.21
C LYS A 103 2.79 -2.06 -4.58
N VAL A 104 2.47 -2.32 -5.84
CA VAL A 104 1.16 -2.09 -6.43
C VAL A 104 0.46 -3.43 -6.60
N GLY A 105 -0.77 -3.54 -6.10
CA GLY A 105 -1.64 -4.70 -6.24
C GLY A 105 -2.75 -4.42 -7.24
N ILE A 106 -2.73 -5.12 -8.38
CA ILE A 106 -3.73 -4.99 -9.44
C ILE A 106 -4.76 -6.10 -9.30
N VAL A 107 -6.04 -5.73 -9.36
CA VAL A 107 -7.16 -6.69 -9.34
C VAL A 107 -7.24 -7.40 -10.68
N GLU A 108 -6.93 -8.69 -10.71
CA GLU A 108 -7.02 -9.52 -11.93
C GLU A 108 -8.42 -10.09 -12.10
N SER A 109 -9.06 -10.46 -11.00
CA SER A 109 -10.44 -10.93 -11.00
C SER A 109 -11.14 -10.63 -9.67
N LEU A 110 -12.43 -10.35 -9.76
CA LEU A 110 -13.32 -10.12 -8.63
C LEU A 110 -14.66 -10.78 -8.96
N ASN A 111 -15.16 -11.64 -8.07
CA ASN A 111 -16.41 -12.39 -8.31
C ASN A 111 -17.69 -11.57 -8.09
N VAL A 112 -17.56 -10.31 -7.69
CA VAL A 112 -18.64 -9.34 -7.46
C VAL A 112 -18.38 -8.06 -8.26
N GLY A 113 -19.37 -7.17 -8.33
CA GLY A 113 -19.20 -5.87 -8.96
C GLY A 113 -18.13 -5.02 -8.24
N HIS A 114 -17.40 -4.21 -9.01
CA HIS A 114 -16.46 -3.25 -8.46
C HIS A 114 -17.23 -2.07 -7.84
N SER A 115 -16.99 -1.81 -6.56
CA SER A 115 -17.51 -0.63 -5.86
C SER A 115 -16.50 -0.13 -4.83
N GLU A 116 -16.62 1.14 -4.45
CA GLU A 116 -15.78 1.73 -3.40
C GLU A 116 -15.91 0.96 -2.08
N GLU A 117 -17.12 0.52 -1.72
CA GLU A 117 -17.37 -0.29 -0.53
C GLU A 117 -16.63 -1.63 -0.59
N VAL A 118 -16.65 -2.30 -1.75
CA VAL A 118 -15.94 -3.58 -1.93
C VAL A 118 -14.43 -3.40 -1.79
N TYR A 119 -13.86 -2.36 -2.41
CA TYR A 119 -12.43 -2.05 -2.27
C TYR A 119 -12.03 -1.73 -0.83
N ARG A 120 -12.86 -0.95 -0.11
CA ARG A 120 -12.66 -0.66 1.31
C ARG A 120 -12.66 -1.93 2.16
N LYS A 121 -13.61 -2.83 1.93
CA LYS A 121 -13.70 -4.12 2.62
C LYS A 121 -12.47 -5.00 2.35
N ILE A 122 -12.04 -5.09 1.08
CA ILE A 122 -10.83 -5.83 0.71
C ILE A 122 -9.59 -5.22 1.38
N LYS A 123 -9.44 -3.88 1.38
CA LYS A 123 -8.36 -3.21 2.12
C LYS A 123 -8.38 -3.60 3.59
N CYS A 124 -9.55 -3.57 4.22
CA CYS A 124 -9.67 -3.92 5.62
C CYS A 124 -9.28 -5.37 5.91
N LYS A 125 -9.62 -6.30 5.02
CA LYS A 125 -9.14 -7.68 5.11
C LYS A 125 -7.62 -7.77 4.95
N LEU A 126 -7.03 -7.08 3.97
CA LEU A 126 -5.58 -6.98 3.82
C LEU A 126 -4.89 -6.41 5.08
N ILE A 127 -5.46 -5.37 5.69
CA ILE A 127 -4.96 -4.80 6.96
C ILE A 127 -5.06 -5.84 8.08
N ALA A 128 -6.20 -6.53 8.23
CA ALA A 128 -6.38 -7.53 9.27
C ALA A 128 -5.37 -8.69 9.15
N ASP A 129 -5.12 -9.15 7.93
CA ASP A 129 -4.25 -10.29 7.67
C ASP A 129 -2.75 -9.96 7.87
N ASN A 130 -2.38 -8.68 7.75
CA ASN A 130 -0.98 -8.24 7.68
C ASN A 130 -0.56 -7.28 8.79
N SER A 131 -1.52 -6.75 9.57
CA SER A 131 -1.30 -5.88 10.72
C SER A 131 -0.32 -4.71 10.46
N PRO A 132 -0.49 -3.92 9.38
CA PRO A 132 0.37 -2.77 9.10
C PRO A 132 0.27 -1.72 10.21
N SER A 133 1.44 -1.25 10.67
CA SER A 133 1.54 -0.37 11.85
C SER A 133 1.00 1.04 11.66
N CYS A 134 0.93 1.53 10.42
CA CYS A 134 0.57 2.91 10.10
C CYS A 134 -0.83 3.05 9.49
N ASN A 135 -1.59 1.95 9.34
CA ASN A 135 -3.02 2.05 9.02
C ASN A 135 -3.85 2.35 10.26
N GLU A 136 -4.98 3.00 10.05
CA GLU A 136 -6.06 3.00 11.05
C GLU A 136 -6.72 1.61 11.12
N PRO A 137 -7.15 1.17 12.31
CA PRO A 137 -7.81 -0.13 12.47
C PRO A 137 -9.16 -0.13 11.75
N CYS A 138 -9.46 -1.21 11.05
CA CYS A 138 -10.75 -1.42 10.40
C CYS A 138 -11.83 -1.91 11.37
N SER A 139 -13.09 -1.65 11.04
CA SER A 139 -14.23 -2.25 11.74
C SER A 139 -14.25 -3.76 11.51
N VAL A 140 -14.60 -4.53 12.54
CA VAL A 140 -14.75 -6.00 12.47
C VAL A 140 -15.76 -6.39 11.38
N SER A 141 -16.81 -5.59 11.20
CA SER A 141 -17.86 -5.81 10.17
C SER A 141 -17.35 -5.74 8.73
N ASP A 142 -16.18 -5.11 8.49
CA ASP A 142 -15.63 -4.93 7.15
C ASP A 142 -14.79 -6.14 6.67
N THR A 143 -14.63 -7.18 7.50
CA THR A 143 -13.67 -8.28 7.26
C THR A 143 -14.28 -9.67 7.11
N LEU A 144 -15.56 -9.84 7.42
CA LEU A 144 -16.24 -11.14 7.36
C LEU A 144 -16.59 -11.47 5.89
N ASP A 145 -16.21 -12.66 5.43
CA ASP A 145 -16.50 -13.22 4.10
C ASP A 145 -15.69 -12.69 2.88
N ILE A 146 -14.39 -12.46 3.04
CA ILE A 146 -13.47 -12.10 1.94
C ILE A 146 -12.32 -13.11 1.84
N GLU A 147 -12.20 -13.75 0.67
CA GLU A 147 -11.08 -14.60 0.27
C GLU A 147 -10.16 -13.80 -0.67
N ILE A 148 -8.90 -13.63 -0.28
CA ILE A 148 -7.89 -12.91 -1.07
C ILE A 148 -6.85 -13.93 -1.55
N ILE A 149 -6.69 -14.02 -2.87
CA ILE A 149 -5.63 -14.79 -3.51
C ILE A 149 -4.57 -13.80 -4.00
N ASN A 150 -3.44 -13.75 -3.29
CA ASN A 150 -2.30 -12.92 -3.68
C ASN A 150 -1.42 -13.69 -4.69
N THR A 151 -1.27 -13.14 -5.90
CA THR A 151 -0.37 -13.64 -6.94
C THR A 151 0.81 -12.68 -7.14
N GLY A 152 1.85 -13.16 -7.83
CA GLY A 152 3.11 -12.42 -8.04
C GLY A 152 4.18 -12.72 -7.00
N ASN A 153 5.32 -12.04 -7.11
CA ASN A 153 6.46 -12.20 -6.21
C ASN A 153 6.29 -11.28 -4.99
N TYR A 154 5.55 -11.71 -3.97
CA TYR A 154 5.36 -10.90 -2.77
C TYR A 154 5.50 -11.63 -1.43
N ASN A 155 6.48 -11.14 -0.66
CA ASN A 155 6.65 -11.23 0.79
C ASN A 155 6.72 -9.76 1.29
N PRO A 156 5.93 -9.28 2.28
CA PRO A 156 5.36 -10.01 3.39
C PRO A 156 3.83 -10.01 3.52
N LEU A 157 3.05 -9.72 2.46
CA LEU A 157 1.64 -10.07 2.55
C LEU A 157 1.52 -11.59 2.69
N LYS A 158 1.04 -12.05 3.84
CA LYS A 158 0.97 -13.50 4.14
C LYS A 158 0.23 -14.21 3.01
N LYS A 159 0.81 -15.35 2.58
CA LYS A 159 0.21 -16.28 1.63
C LYS A 159 -1.00 -16.99 2.25
#